data_AF-A0A1Q4A4Y0-F1
#
_entry.id   AF-A0A1Q4A4Y0-F1
#
_cell.length_a   1.000
_cell.length_b   1.000
_cell.length_c   1.000
_cell.angle_alpha   90.00
_cell.angle_beta   90.00
_cell.angle_gamma   90.00
#
_symmetry.space_group_name_H-M   'P 1'
#
loop_
_entity.id
_entity.type
_entity.pdbx_description
1 polymer ?
#
loop_
_entity_poly.entity_id
_entity_poly.type
_entity_poly.pdbx_seq_one_letter_code
_entity_poly.pdbx_strand_id
1 'polypeptide(L)'
;MTDAPPPTPSELAPRRRRVWPWVLAGVGVLLVGAGFAADALARGLAERAIAEQVASALDVPRGTEVQASIGGGPVLVQALTGRLDRVDVEVPRLVLGPLTGRLDIVAEGVPLDMNGPTRELKVRYSAPEDALAALVPEIPGVAIDDVGIDGPEVVVTGSISVLGTPLALGVGLTPSAVDGDLALDPTSIRIGDQTFTADEARQPSLFRGLVDALLQQRRVCIADALPAALTLTELSVEGTHLVATFDGSGVALGGESFQQKGVCAA
;
A
#
# COMPACT_ATOMS: atom_id res chain seq x y z
N MET A 1 19.70 79.22 59.12
CA MET A 1 20.60 78.22 58.52
C MET A 1 20.00 76.87 58.84
N THR A 2 19.67 76.15 57.77
CA THR A 2 18.88 74.93 57.66
C THR A 2 19.59 73.71 58.26
N ASP A 3 18.86 72.79 58.89
CA ASP A 3 18.99 71.33 58.65
C ASP A 3 17.80 70.61 59.29
N ALA A 4 16.82 70.20 58.47
CA ALA A 4 16.63 68.83 57.98
C ALA A 4 15.90 67.93 59.01
N PRO A 5 14.60 67.63 58.81
CA PRO A 5 13.87 66.70 59.68
C PRO A 5 14.37 65.25 59.46
N PRO A 6 14.26 64.37 60.48
CA PRO A 6 14.79 63.01 60.42
C PRO A 6 14.07 62.19 59.34
N PRO A 7 14.76 61.26 58.65
CA PRO A 7 14.10 60.38 57.70
C PRO A 7 13.12 59.47 58.43
N THR A 8 11.87 59.43 57.97
CA THR A 8 10.90 58.42 58.38
C THR A 8 11.37 57.03 57.94
N PRO A 9 11.15 55.99 58.76
CA PRO A 9 11.48 54.63 58.37
C PRO A 9 10.67 54.27 57.11
N SER A 10 11.38 53.90 56.05
CA SER A 10 10.79 53.39 54.83
C SER A 10 10.05 52.10 55.16
N GLU A 11 8.72 52.13 55.16
CA GLU A 11 7.89 50.93 55.15
C GLU A 11 8.23 50.14 53.88
N LEU A 12 9.03 49.08 54.03
CA LEU A 12 9.18 48.05 53.02
C LEU A 12 7.81 47.37 52.87
N ALA A 13 7.02 47.86 51.91
CA ALA A 13 5.78 47.20 51.51
C ALA A 13 6.08 45.71 51.29
N PRO A 14 5.38 44.78 51.98
CA PRO A 14 5.65 43.37 51.85
C PRO A 14 5.37 43.00 50.39
N ARG A 15 6.42 42.63 49.65
CA ARG A 15 6.28 42.07 48.29
C ARG A 15 5.46 40.79 48.42
N ARG A 16 4.14 40.91 48.26
CA ARG A 16 3.21 39.80 48.10
C ARG A 16 3.75 38.96 46.96
N ARG A 17 4.43 37.86 47.28
CA ARG A 17 4.99 36.95 46.27
C ARG A 17 3.80 36.50 45.44
N ARG A 18 3.78 36.93 44.17
CA ARG A 18 2.69 36.68 43.23
C ARG A 18 2.74 35.19 42.92
N VAL A 19 2.04 34.38 43.72
CA VAL A 19 1.89 32.92 43.53
C VAL A 19 0.93 32.61 42.37
N TRP A 20 0.08 33.56 42.00
CA TRP A 20 -0.87 33.47 40.90
C TRP A 20 -0.26 33.06 39.54
N PRO A 21 0.89 33.60 39.06
CA PRO A 21 1.53 33.11 37.84
C PRO A 21 1.92 31.63 37.91
N TRP A 22 2.29 31.10 39.08
CA TRP A 22 2.62 29.67 39.23
C TRP A 22 1.38 28.79 39.21
N VAL A 23 0.27 29.27 39.80
CA VAL A 23 -1.03 28.58 39.72
C VAL A 23 -1.55 28.57 38.28
N LEU A 24 -1.49 29.70 37.58
CA LEU A 24 -1.86 29.78 36.17
C LEU A 24 -0.99 28.89 35.29
N ALA A 25 0.33 28.86 35.53
CA ALA A 25 1.24 27.96 34.82
C ALA A 25 0.88 26.50 35.07
N GLY A 26 0.60 26.11 36.33
CA GLY A 26 0.18 24.75 36.68
C GLY A 26 -1.13 24.34 36.01
N VAL A 27 -2.13 25.23 36.01
CA VAL A 27 -3.41 25.00 35.32
C VAL A 27 -3.19 24.89 33.80
N GLY A 28 -2.36 25.76 33.22
CA GLY A 28 -2.02 25.71 31.80
C GLY A 28 -1.38 24.38 31.41
N VAL A 29 -0.39 23.90 32.17
CA VAL A 29 0.26 22.60 31.93
C VAL A 29 -0.74 21.45 32.05
N LEU A 30 -1.64 21.49 33.05
CA LEU A 30 -2.65 20.45 33.23
C LEU A 30 -3.64 20.40 32.05
N LEU A 31 -4.09 21.55 31.55
CA LEU A 31 -4.97 21.62 30.38
C LEU A 31 -4.27 21.12 29.11
N VAL A 32 -3.00 21.47 28.93
CA VAL A 32 -2.17 20.95 27.83
C VAL A 32 -2.06 19.42 27.92
N GLY A 33 -1.73 18.89 29.10
CA GLY A 33 -1.66 17.45 29.33
C GLY A 33 -2.99 16.73 29.09
N ALA A 34 -4.10 17.31 29.56
CA ALA A 34 -5.45 16.77 29.30
C ALA A 34 -5.80 16.78 27.80
N GLY A 35 -5.39 17.82 27.07
CA GLY A 35 -5.54 17.89 25.62
C GLY A 35 -4.83 16.75 24.90
N PHE A 36 -3.57 16.45 25.27
CA PHE A 36 -2.84 15.31 24.71
C PHE A 36 -3.50 13.97 25.05
N ALA A 37 -4.00 13.79 26.27
CA ALA A 37 -4.70 12.57 26.65
C ALA A 37 -6.02 12.38 25.87
N ALA A 38 -6.80 13.45 25.70
CA ALA A 38 -8.02 13.44 24.92
C ALA A 38 -7.74 13.12 23.44
N ASP A 39 -6.68 13.71 22.87
CA ASP A 39 -6.27 13.45 21.50
C ASP A 39 -5.85 12.00 21.28
N ALA A 40 -5.07 11.43 22.20
CA ALA A 40 -4.65 10.02 22.13
C ALA A 40 -5.84 9.05 22.18
N LEU A 41 -6.85 9.35 23.02
CA LEU A 41 -8.10 8.58 23.06
C LEU A 41 -8.90 8.71 21.76
N ALA A 42 -9.05 9.94 21.25
CA ALA A 42 -9.76 10.20 20.01
C ALA A 42 -9.10 9.48 18.82
N ARG A 43 -7.76 9.56 18.74
CA ARG A 43 -6.95 8.86 17.74
C ARG A 43 -7.19 7.34 17.79
N GLY A 44 -7.07 6.73 18.96
CA GLY A 44 -7.26 5.28 19.10
C GLY A 44 -8.68 4.81 18.75
N LEU A 45 -9.71 5.63 18.99
CA LEU A 45 -11.08 5.32 18.56
C LEU A 45 -11.24 5.46 17.04
N ALA A 46 -10.69 6.51 16.44
CA ALA A 46 -10.76 6.74 15.00
C ALA A 46 -9.99 5.66 14.22
N GLU A 47 -8.79 5.29 14.67
CA GLU A 47 -7.99 4.21 14.08
C GLU A 47 -8.75 2.88 14.08
N ARG A 48 -9.39 2.50 15.19
CA ARG A 48 -10.22 1.30 15.26
C ARG A 48 -11.40 1.35 14.31
N ALA A 49 -12.11 2.48 14.26
CA ALA A 49 -13.24 2.66 13.36
C ALA A 49 -12.83 2.58 11.87
N ILE A 50 -11.65 3.09 11.52
CA ILE A 50 -11.08 2.95 10.17
C ILE A 50 -10.74 1.49 9.89
N ALA A 51 -10.05 0.81 10.81
CA ALA A 51 -9.68 -0.59 10.65
C ALA A 51 -10.92 -1.49 10.47
N GLU A 52 -11.98 -1.28 11.24
CA GLU A 52 -13.26 -2.01 11.10
C GLU A 52 -13.93 -1.75 9.75
N GLN A 53 -13.96 -0.49 9.28
CA GLN A 53 -14.52 -0.14 7.98
C GLN A 53 -13.74 -0.77 6.83
N VAL A 54 -12.41 -0.72 6.87
CA VAL A 54 -11.56 -1.35 5.85
C VAL A 54 -11.71 -2.87 5.88
N ALA A 55 -11.74 -3.48 7.06
CA ALA A 55 -11.97 -4.92 7.22
C ALA A 55 -13.31 -5.33 6.58
N SER A 56 -14.36 -4.54 6.80
CA SER A 56 -15.68 -4.78 6.22
C SER A 56 -15.71 -4.55 4.71
N ALA A 57 -15.03 -3.51 4.21
CA ALA A 57 -15.04 -3.15 2.78
C ALA A 57 -14.25 -4.16 1.92
N LEU A 58 -13.17 -4.71 2.47
CA LEU A 58 -12.31 -5.69 1.81
C LEU A 58 -12.71 -7.15 2.12
N ASP A 59 -13.84 -7.36 2.82
CA ASP A 59 -14.32 -8.67 3.29
C ASP A 59 -13.21 -9.51 3.94
N VAL A 60 -12.43 -8.87 4.81
CA VAL A 60 -11.26 -9.49 5.43
C VAL A 60 -11.70 -10.65 6.32
N PRO A 61 -11.11 -11.86 6.18
CA PRO A 61 -11.45 -13.00 7.01
C PRO A 61 -11.34 -12.70 8.51
N ARG A 62 -12.28 -13.22 9.30
CA ARG A 62 -12.26 -13.07 10.76
C ARG A 62 -10.96 -13.67 11.32
N GLY A 63 -10.23 -12.88 12.11
CA GLY A 63 -8.97 -13.26 12.74
C GLY A 63 -7.72 -12.70 12.06
N THR A 64 -7.84 -12.11 10.87
CA THR A 64 -6.78 -11.25 10.31
C THR A 64 -6.84 -9.89 10.99
N GLU A 65 -5.70 -9.43 11.52
CA GLU A 65 -5.59 -8.11 12.12
C GLU A 65 -5.50 -7.05 11.02
N VAL A 66 -6.42 -6.09 11.02
CA VAL A 66 -6.32 -4.87 10.21
C VAL A 66 -5.82 -3.77 11.13
N GLN A 67 -4.68 -3.17 10.77
CA GLN A 67 -4.08 -2.10 11.54
C GLN A 67 -4.26 -0.79 10.78
N ALA A 68 -4.73 0.25 11.46
CA ALA A 68 -4.83 1.58 10.91
C ALA A 68 -4.14 2.56 11.85
N SER A 69 -3.44 3.54 11.29
CA SER A 69 -2.76 4.59 12.04
C SER A 69 -3.04 5.95 11.43
N ILE A 70 -3.22 6.96 12.29
CA ILE A 70 -3.43 8.34 11.84
C ILE A 70 -2.17 9.15 12.13
N GLY A 71 -1.54 9.61 11.05
CA GLY A 71 -0.37 10.49 11.09
C GLY A 71 -0.72 11.97 11.27
N GLY A 72 0.31 12.78 11.45
CA GLY A 72 0.21 14.25 11.50
C GLY A 72 -0.01 14.84 12.89
N GLY A 73 -0.64 16.02 12.93
CA GLY A 73 -0.88 16.78 14.15
C GLY A 73 -1.92 16.13 15.09
N PRO A 74 -2.38 16.85 16.13
CA PRO A 74 -3.46 16.36 16.98
C PRO A 74 -4.72 16.07 16.15
N VAL A 75 -5.27 14.86 16.26
CA VAL A 75 -6.49 14.41 15.56
C VAL A 75 -7.66 15.35 15.85
N LEU A 76 -7.78 15.87 17.06
CA LEU A 76 -8.84 16.82 17.41
C LEU A 76 -8.73 18.13 16.61
N VAL A 77 -7.51 18.60 16.33
CA VAL A 77 -7.30 19.81 15.51
C VAL A 77 -7.59 19.52 14.05
N GLN A 78 -7.15 18.36 13.54
CA GLN A 78 -7.47 17.88 12.19
C GLN A 78 -8.99 17.70 11.99
N ALA A 79 -9.71 17.22 13.01
CA ALA A 79 -11.15 17.08 12.92
C ALA A 79 -11.88 18.43 12.74
N LEU A 80 -11.34 19.52 13.29
CA LEU A 80 -11.85 20.88 13.08
C LEU A 80 -11.59 21.40 11.66
N THR A 81 -10.54 20.94 10.99
CA THR A 81 -10.29 21.26 9.57
C THR A 81 -11.13 20.39 8.63
N GLY A 82 -11.76 19.34 9.15
CA GLY A 82 -12.61 18.42 8.40
C GLY A 82 -11.82 17.40 7.57
N ARG A 83 -10.51 17.26 7.78
CA ARG A 83 -9.66 16.32 7.05
C ARG A 83 -8.59 15.69 7.94
N LEU A 84 -8.25 14.45 7.68
CA LEU A 84 -7.09 13.77 8.24
C LEU A 84 -5.89 13.99 7.32
N ASP A 85 -4.76 14.37 7.90
CA ASP A 85 -3.52 14.67 7.19
C ASP A 85 -3.00 13.42 6.47
N ARG A 86 -2.95 12.29 7.20
CA ARG A 86 -2.46 11.01 6.71
C ARG A 86 -3.10 9.84 7.47
N VAL A 87 -3.47 8.81 6.72
CA VAL A 87 -3.99 7.55 7.23
C VAL A 87 -3.21 6.43 6.55
N ASP A 88 -2.56 5.59 7.35
CA ASP A 88 -1.86 4.39 6.88
C ASP A 88 -2.64 3.16 7.37
N VAL A 89 -2.96 2.23 6.47
CA VAL A 89 -3.68 1.00 6.79
C VAL A 89 -2.88 -0.19 6.28
N GLU A 90 -2.66 -1.17 7.15
CA GLU A 90 -1.95 -2.40 6.85
C GLU A 90 -2.87 -3.60 7.06
N VAL A 91 -2.94 -4.47 6.06
CA VAL A 91 -3.62 -5.77 6.11
C VAL A 91 -2.57 -6.84 5.80
N PRO A 92 -2.02 -7.54 6.81
CA PRO A 92 -0.91 -8.47 6.63
C PRO A 92 -1.22 -9.66 5.72
N ARG A 93 -2.50 -10.04 5.62
CA ARG A 93 -2.98 -11.16 4.82
C ARG A 93 -4.35 -10.86 4.23
N LEU A 94 -4.38 -10.54 2.95
CA LEU A 94 -5.58 -10.35 2.15
C LEU A 94 -5.56 -11.34 0.98
N VAL A 95 -6.71 -11.93 0.69
CA VAL A 95 -6.90 -12.79 -0.48
C VAL A 95 -7.54 -11.94 -1.59
N LEU A 96 -6.84 -11.79 -2.71
CA LEU A 96 -7.34 -11.11 -3.90
C LEU A 96 -7.32 -12.09 -5.07
N GLY A 97 -8.49 -12.60 -5.43
CA GLY A 97 -8.62 -13.66 -6.43
C GLY A 97 -7.86 -14.92 -5.98
N PRO A 98 -6.94 -15.48 -6.79
CA PRO A 98 -6.14 -16.64 -6.42
C PRO A 98 -4.94 -16.28 -5.52
N LEU A 99 -4.58 -14.99 -5.39
CA LEU A 99 -3.38 -14.56 -4.68
C LEU A 99 -3.67 -14.24 -3.23
N THR A 100 -2.74 -14.58 -2.35
CA THR A 100 -2.71 -14.10 -0.96
C THR A 100 -1.49 -13.22 -0.77
N GLY A 101 -1.66 -12.05 -0.18
CA GLY A 101 -0.59 -11.07 -0.01
C GLY A 101 -0.85 -10.07 1.12
N ARG A 102 0.09 -9.15 1.32
CA ARG A 102 -0.08 -7.99 2.20
C ARG A 102 -0.63 -6.82 1.40
N LEU A 103 -1.59 -6.10 1.96
CA LEU A 103 -2.10 -4.84 1.43
C LEU A 103 -1.68 -3.70 2.35
N ASP A 104 -1.06 -2.68 1.77
CA ASP A 104 -0.70 -1.43 2.44
C ASP A 104 -1.40 -0.27 1.73
N ILE A 105 -2.12 0.56 2.47
CA ILE A 105 -2.83 1.74 1.95
C ILE A 105 -2.26 2.96 2.62
N VAL A 106 -1.85 3.94 1.83
CA VAL A 106 -1.44 5.27 2.30
C VAL A 106 -2.37 6.29 1.68
N ALA A 107 -3.13 6.98 2.52
CA ALA A 107 -4.03 8.03 2.10
C ALA A 107 -3.65 9.35 2.78
N GLU A 108 -3.62 10.44 2.02
CA GLU A 108 -3.32 11.77 2.57
C GLU A 108 -4.41 12.79 2.22
N GLY A 109 -4.67 13.71 3.16
CA GLY A 109 -5.73 14.70 3.03
C GLY A 109 -7.13 14.07 2.91
N VAL A 110 -7.40 13.03 3.71
CA VAL A 110 -8.65 12.27 3.71
C VAL A 110 -9.76 13.12 4.33
N PRO A 111 -10.83 13.48 3.59
CA PRO A 111 -11.92 14.25 4.16
C PRO A 111 -12.71 13.42 5.17
N LEU A 112 -13.22 14.03 6.24
CA LEU A 112 -14.12 13.34 7.18
C LEU A 112 -15.49 13.06 6.56
N ASP A 113 -15.90 13.88 5.60
CA ASP A 113 -17.02 13.57 4.70
C ASP A 113 -16.50 12.73 3.52
N MET A 114 -16.85 11.44 3.50
CA MET A 114 -16.40 10.48 2.49
C MET A 114 -16.86 10.81 1.07
N ASN A 115 -17.79 11.75 0.89
CA ASN A 115 -18.20 12.25 -0.42
C ASN A 115 -17.23 13.29 -1.01
N GLY A 116 -16.31 13.82 -0.19
CA GLY A 116 -15.25 14.70 -0.64
C GLY A 116 -14.08 13.94 -1.28
N PRO A 117 -13.28 14.59 -2.14
CA PRO A 117 -12.11 13.95 -2.74
C PRO A 117 -10.99 13.77 -1.71
N THR A 118 -10.41 12.58 -1.67
CA THR A 118 -9.14 12.32 -0.98
C THR A 118 -8.01 12.86 -1.84
N ARG A 119 -7.09 13.64 -1.25
CA ARG A 119 -6.03 14.29 -2.03
C ARG A 119 -5.11 13.27 -2.69
N GLU A 120 -4.66 12.29 -1.92
CA GLU A 120 -3.74 11.26 -2.38
C GLU A 120 -4.15 9.91 -1.82
N LEU A 121 -4.16 8.88 -2.67
CA LEU A 121 -4.44 7.51 -2.27
C LEU A 121 -3.53 6.58 -3.06
N LYS A 122 -2.60 5.95 -2.33
CA LYS A 122 -1.72 4.91 -2.83
C LYS A 122 -2.07 3.59 -2.18
N VAL A 123 -2.20 2.55 -2.99
CA VAL A 123 -2.47 1.20 -2.52
C VAL A 123 -1.38 0.31 -3.05
N ARG A 124 -0.78 -0.51 -2.19
CA ARG A 124 0.31 -1.41 -2.55
C ARG A 124 -0.06 -2.81 -2.09
N TYR A 125 -0.06 -3.74 -3.03
CA TYR A 125 -0.33 -5.15 -2.76
C TYR A 125 0.92 -5.96 -3.06
N SER A 126 1.42 -6.68 -2.05
CA SER A 126 2.62 -7.50 -2.16
C SER A 126 2.29 -8.97 -1.97
N ALA A 127 2.43 -9.75 -3.05
CA ALA A 127 2.27 -11.19 -3.04
C ALA A 127 3.65 -11.85 -2.92
N PRO A 128 3.90 -12.67 -1.88
CA PRO A 128 5.13 -13.43 -1.78
C PRO A 128 5.21 -14.51 -2.86
N GLU A 129 6.42 -14.96 -3.18
CA GLU A 129 6.70 -15.98 -4.20
C GLU A 129 5.86 -17.25 -4.06
N ASP A 130 5.68 -17.76 -2.84
CA ASP A 130 4.89 -18.97 -2.55
C ASP A 130 3.40 -18.81 -2.91
N ALA A 131 2.88 -17.57 -2.91
CA ALA A 131 1.53 -17.29 -3.35
C ALA A 131 1.38 -17.37 -4.88
N LEU A 132 2.46 -17.24 -5.65
CA LEU A 132 2.42 -17.30 -7.12
C LEU A 132 2.12 -18.69 -7.66
N ALA A 133 2.34 -19.75 -6.86
CA ALA A 133 1.96 -21.12 -7.22
C ALA A 133 0.44 -21.24 -7.50
N ALA A 134 -0.38 -20.36 -6.92
CA ALA A 134 -1.81 -20.31 -7.20
C ALA A 134 -2.14 -19.76 -8.60
N LEU A 135 -1.17 -19.17 -9.30
CA LEU A 135 -1.31 -18.64 -10.66
C LEU A 135 -0.95 -19.64 -11.75
N VAL A 136 -0.50 -20.86 -11.40
CA VAL A 136 -0.11 -21.89 -12.37
C VAL A 136 -1.28 -22.16 -13.32
N PRO A 137 -1.16 -21.78 -14.61
CA PRO A 137 -2.22 -22.04 -15.56
C PRO A 137 -2.17 -23.51 -16.01
N GLU A 138 -3.34 -24.13 -16.19
CA GLU A 138 -3.41 -25.43 -16.85
C GLU A 138 -3.18 -25.26 -18.36
N ILE A 139 -1.98 -25.61 -18.83
CA ILE A 139 -1.64 -25.59 -20.25
C ILE A 139 -1.69 -27.03 -20.80
N PRO A 140 -2.58 -27.32 -21.76
CA PRO A 140 -2.66 -28.66 -22.36
C PRO A 140 -1.31 -29.10 -22.95
N GLY A 141 -0.77 -30.21 -22.45
CA GLY A 141 0.48 -30.81 -22.94
C GLY A 141 1.77 -30.28 -22.33
N VAL A 142 1.71 -29.33 -21.38
CA VAL A 142 2.86 -28.86 -20.60
C VAL A 142 2.55 -29.04 -19.12
N ALA A 143 3.40 -29.80 -18.42
CA ALA A 143 3.34 -29.86 -16.97
C ALA A 143 4.08 -28.63 -16.44
N ILE A 144 3.37 -27.70 -15.80
CA ILE A 144 4.00 -26.60 -15.07
C ILE A 144 4.42 -27.15 -13.72
N ASP A 145 5.71 -27.04 -13.42
CA ASP A 145 6.32 -27.62 -12.24
C ASP A 145 6.37 -26.59 -11.09
N ASP A 146 6.72 -25.34 -11.42
CA ASP A 146 6.88 -24.27 -10.42
C ASP A 146 6.72 -22.87 -11.02
N VAL A 147 6.31 -21.92 -10.17
CA VAL A 147 6.30 -20.48 -10.46
C VAL A 147 7.05 -19.78 -9.33
N GLY A 148 8.18 -19.17 -9.67
CA GLY A 148 9.07 -18.53 -8.71
C GLY A 148 9.47 -17.12 -9.12
N ILE A 149 10.39 -16.54 -8.36
CA ILE A 149 10.97 -15.22 -8.60
C ILE A 149 12.49 -15.37 -8.72
N ASP A 150 13.07 -14.82 -9.78
CA ASP A 150 14.52 -14.79 -10.00
C ASP A 150 14.93 -13.38 -10.46
N GLY A 151 15.55 -12.63 -9.56
CA GLY A 151 15.92 -11.24 -9.80
C GLY A 151 14.68 -10.37 -10.08
N PRO A 152 14.60 -9.68 -11.24
CA PRO A 152 13.43 -8.88 -11.62
C PRO A 152 12.32 -9.70 -12.32
N GLU A 153 12.54 -11.00 -12.56
CA GLU A 153 11.63 -11.83 -13.35
C GLU A 153 10.75 -12.71 -12.45
N VAL A 154 9.50 -12.89 -12.87
CA VAL A 154 8.67 -14.03 -12.47
C VAL A 154 9.00 -15.18 -13.42
N VAL A 155 9.44 -16.31 -12.86
CA VAL A 155 9.90 -17.45 -13.63
C VAL A 155 8.87 -18.55 -13.57
N VAL A 156 8.34 -18.94 -14.72
CA VAL A 156 7.47 -20.10 -14.86
C VAL A 156 8.32 -21.25 -15.40
N THR A 157 8.39 -22.36 -14.67
CA THR A 157 9.10 -23.56 -15.10
C THR A 157 8.14 -24.72 -15.33
N GLY A 158 8.49 -25.59 -16.26
CA GLY A 158 7.72 -26.78 -16.56
C GLY A 158 8.54 -27.81 -17.32
N SER A 159 7.90 -28.90 -17.68
CA SER A 159 8.56 -29.99 -18.37
C SER A 159 7.69 -30.55 -19.50
N ILE A 160 8.37 -30.96 -20.57
CA ILE A 160 7.77 -31.68 -21.70
C ILE A 160 8.47 -33.01 -21.90
N SER A 161 7.75 -34.00 -22.45
CA SER A 161 8.35 -35.29 -22.79
C SER A 161 8.84 -35.29 -24.23
N VAL A 162 10.15 -35.47 -24.42
CA VAL A 162 10.78 -35.60 -25.74
C VAL A 162 11.41 -36.98 -25.82
N LEU A 163 10.89 -37.83 -26.72
CA LEU A 163 11.35 -39.22 -26.88
C LEU A 163 11.32 -40.02 -25.55
N GLY A 164 10.35 -39.73 -24.68
CA GLY A 164 10.20 -40.39 -23.37
C GLY A 164 11.12 -39.84 -22.26
N THR A 165 11.90 -38.78 -22.53
CA THR A 165 12.76 -38.12 -21.53
C THR A 165 12.18 -36.74 -21.18
N PRO A 166 12.09 -36.37 -19.89
CA PRO A 166 11.64 -35.04 -19.51
C PRO A 166 12.70 -33.99 -19.88
N LEU A 167 12.29 -32.96 -20.61
CA LEU A 167 13.08 -31.77 -20.89
C LEU A 167 12.49 -30.60 -20.09
N ALA A 168 13.28 -30.06 -19.17
CA ALA A 168 12.92 -28.88 -18.39
C ALA A 168 12.94 -27.63 -19.29
N LEU A 169 11.91 -26.81 -19.16
CA LEU A 169 11.72 -25.55 -19.85
C LEU A 169 11.33 -24.49 -18.82
N GLY A 170 11.65 -23.24 -19.12
CA GLY A 170 11.13 -22.12 -18.36
C GLY A 170 11.10 -20.83 -19.15
N VAL A 171 10.32 -19.89 -18.67
CA VAL A 171 10.21 -18.53 -19.23
C VAL A 171 10.30 -17.56 -18.08
N GLY A 172 11.22 -16.59 -18.18
CA GLY A 172 11.26 -15.44 -17.30
C GLY A 172 10.42 -14.31 -17.88
N LEU A 173 9.52 -13.79 -17.05
CA LEU A 173 8.59 -12.73 -17.38
C LEU A 173 8.94 -11.50 -16.53
N THR A 174 9.25 -10.38 -17.17
CA THR A 174 9.37 -9.10 -16.47
C THR A 174 7.98 -8.47 -16.35
N PRO A 175 7.45 -8.29 -15.13
CA PRO A 175 6.17 -7.64 -14.94
C PRO A 175 6.26 -6.12 -15.14
N SER A 176 5.18 -5.53 -15.65
CA SER A 176 5.01 -4.08 -15.74
C SER A 176 3.51 -3.70 -15.74
N ALA A 177 3.23 -2.40 -15.63
CA ALA A 177 1.88 -1.85 -15.76
C ALA A 177 1.80 -0.97 -17.01
N VAL A 178 0.85 -1.26 -17.90
CA VAL A 178 0.66 -0.53 -19.15
C VAL A 178 -0.82 -0.16 -19.28
N ASP A 179 -1.11 1.13 -19.32
CA ASP A 179 -2.48 1.67 -19.43
C ASP A 179 -3.47 1.14 -18.36
N GLY A 180 -2.96 0.80 -17.16
CA GLY A 180 -3.77 0.23 -16.08
C GLY A 180 -3.91 -1.31 -16.13
N ASP A 181 -3.42 -1.95 -17.18
CA ASP A 181 -3.37 -3.42 -17.30
C ASP A 181 -2.05 -3.97 -16.75
N LEU A 182 -2.08 -5.23 -16.29
CA LEU A 182 -0.84 -5.98 -16.10
C LEU A 182 -0.24 -6.33 -17.46
N ALA A 183 1.03 -6.03 -17.64
CA ALA A 183 1.83 -6.50 -18.76
C ALA A 183 2.92 -7.46 -18.26
N LEU A 184 3.08 -8.58 -18.95
CA LEU A 184 4.11 -9.58 -18.70
C LEU A 184 4.94 -9.71 -19.97
N ASP A 185 6.19 -9.27 -19.89
CA ASP A 185 7.14 -9.28 -20.99
C ASP A 185 8.09 -10.47 -20.85
N PRO A 186 8.07 -11.44 -21.78
CA PRO A 186 9.04 -12.52 -21.76
C PRO A 186 10.44 -12.00 -22.10
N THR A 187 11.34 -12.04 -21.11
CA THR A 187 12.70 -11.50 -21.20
C THR A 187 13.77 -12.59 -21.24
N SER A 188 13.45 -13.79 -20.75
CA SER A 188 14.36 -14.93 -20.78
C SER A 188 13.66 -16.25 -21.05
N ILE A 189 14.39 -17.21 -21.63
CA ILE A 189 13.97 -18.58 -21.86
C ILE A 189 15.00 -19.51 -21.22
N ARG A 190 14.54 -20.51 -20.47
CA ARG A 190 15.35 -21.53 -19.82
C ARG A 190 15.10 -22.88 -20.51
N ILE A 191 16.16 -23.58 -20.89
CA ILE A 191 16.10 -24.91 -21.54
C ILE A 191 17.14 -25.81 -20.87
N GLY A 192 16.67 -26.81 -20.11
CA GLY A 192 17.53 -27.53 -19.19
C GLY A 192 18.21 -26.58 -18.20
N ASP A 193 19.53 -26.68 -18.10
CA ASP A 193 20.34 -25.82 -17.22
C ASP A 193 20.82 -24.51 -17.89
N GLN A 194 20.36 -24.23 -19.12
CA GLN A 194 20.79 -23.06 -19.88
C GLN A 194 19.73 -21.96 -19.87
N THR A 195 20.16 -20.73 -19.64
CA THR A 195 19.31 -19.52 -19.75
C THR A 195 19.75 -18.70 -20.95
N PHE A 196 18.79 -18.30 -21.77
CA PHE A 196 18.95 -17.44 -22.92
C PHE A 196 18.11 -16.20 -22.74
N THR A 197 18.67 -15.03 -23.07
CA THR A 197 17.85 -13.82 -23.19
C THR A 197 16.90 -13.94 -24.38
N ALA A 198 15.81 -13.16 -24.36
CA ALA A 198 14.85 -13.09 -25.46
C ALA A 198 15.54 -12.80 -26.81
N ASP A 199 16.58 -11.98 -26.82
CA ASP A 199 17.32 -11.63 -28.05
C ASP A 199 18.24 -12.76 -28.53
N GLU A 200 18.88 -13.48 -27.61
CA GLU A 200 19.68 -14.67 -27.95
C GLU A 200 18.80 -15.79 -28.49
N ALA A 201 17.62 -16.00 -27.89
CA ALA A 201 16.66 -17.01 -28.32
C ALA A 201 16.11 -16.75 -29.74
N ARG A 202 16.12 -15.49 -30.22
CA ARG A 202 15.69 -15.11 -31.58
C ARG A 202 16.75 -15.34 -32.67
N GLN A 203 18.00 -15.57 -32.30
CA GLN A 203 19.10 -15.72 -33.26
C GLN A 203 18.96 -16.97 -34.16
N PRO A 204 18.60 -18.17 -33.63
CA PRO A 204 18.44 -19.37 -34.44
C PRO A 204 17.24 -19.24 -35.39
N SER A 205 17.48 -19.29 -36.70
CA SER A 205 16.43 -19.15 -37.72
C SER A 205 15.41 -20.29 -37.71
N LEU A 206 15.79 -21.47 -37.24
CA LEU A 206 14.96 -22.68 -37.27
C LEU A 206 13.74 -22.60 -36.35
N PHE A 207 13.81 -21.84 -35.24
CA PHE A 207 12.75 -21.77 -34.22
C PHE A 207 12.11 -20.39 -34.09
N ARG A 208 12.45 -19.44 -34.97
CA ARG A 208 12.03 -18.04 -34.87
C ARG A 208 10.52 -17.88 -34.71
N GLY A 209 9.70 -18.58 -35.50
CA GLY A 209 8.24 -18.48 -35.40
C GLY A 209 7.67 -18.98 -34.06
N LEU A 210 8.29 -19.99 -33.45
CA LEU A 210 7.90 -20.50 -32.13
C LEU A 210 8.35 -19.54 -31.02
N VAL A 211 9.61 -19.09 -31.11
CA VAL A 211 10.19 -18.15 -30.14
C VAL A 211 9.44 -16.82 -30.16
N ASP A 212 9.11 -16.29 -31.34
CA ASP A 212 8.37 -15.04 -31.45
C ASP A 212 6.97 -15.15 -30.83
N ALA A 213 6.29 -16.30 -30.99
CA ALA A 213 4.99 -16.53 -30.35
C ALA A 213 5.08 -16.65 -28.82
N LEU A 214 6.16 -17.24 -28.30
CA LEU A 214 6.42 -17.35 -26.86
C LEU A 214 6.84 -16.02 -26.24
N LEU A 215 7.58 -15.19 -26.99
CA LEU A 215 8.09 -13.89 -26.55
C LEU A 215 7.10 -12.74 -26.80
N GLN A 216 5.83 -13.05 -27.12
CA GLN A 216 4.79 -12.02 -27.20
C GLN A 216 4.44 -11.53 -25.81
N GLN A 217 4.49 -10.21 -25.62
CA GLN A 217 3.95 -9.56 -24.43
C GLN A 217 2.48 -9.98 -24.24
N ARG A 218 2.13 -10.35 -23.02
CA ARG A 218 0.75 -10.63 -22.63
C ARG A 218 0.26 -9.50 -21.75
N ARG A 219 -0.91 -8.96 -22.11
CA ARG A 219 -1.64 -8.00 -21.27
C ARG A 219 -2.83 -8.70 -20.65
N VAL A 220 -3.02 -8.48 -19.36
CA VAL A 220 -4.13 -9.02 -18.58
C VAL A 220 -4.84 -7.84 -17.93
N CYS A 221 -6.09 -7.63 -18.34
CA CYS A 221 -6.95 -6.66 -17.67
C CYS A 221 -7.41 -7.21 -16.31
N ILE A 222 -7.33 -6.37 -15.28
CA ILE A 222 -7.78 -6.68 -13.91
C ILE A 222 -8.79 -5.67 -13.38
N ALA A 223 -9.30 -4.80 -14.25
CA ALA A 223 -10.21 -3.73 -13.87
C ALA A 223 -11.51 -4.29 -13.25
N ASP A 224 -11.95 -5.49 -13.66
CA ASP A 224 -13.14 -6.18 -13.16
C ASP A 224 -12.96 -6.79 -11.75
N ALA A 225 -11.74 -6.83 -11.23
CA ALA A 225 -11.42 -7.25 -9.87
C ALA A 225 -11.30 -6.07 -8.90
N LEU A 226 -11.15 -4.84 -9.42
CA LEU A 226 -10.83 -3.65 -8.65
C LEU A 226 -11.94 -2.59 -8.73
N PRO A 227 -12.07 -1.72 -7.72
CA PRO A 227 -12.87 -0.52 -7.84
C PRO A 227 -12.43 0.33 -9.05
N ALA A 228 -13.39 0.91 -9.78
CA ALA A 228 -13.12 1.75 -10.94
C ALA A 228 -12.29 3.01 -10.61
N ALA A 229 -12.24 3.39 -9.33
CA ALA A 229 -11.40 4.47 -8.82
C ALA A 229 -9.90 4.14 -8.76
N LEU A 230 -9.50 2.87 -8.81
CA LEU A 230 -8.11 2.45 -8.70
C LEU A 230 -7.52 2.15 -10.08
N THR A 231 -6.34 2.71 -10.35
CA THR A 231 -5.57 2.44 -11.56
C THR A 231 -4.24 1.78 -11.19
N LEU A 232 -3.90 0.66 -11.83
CA LEU A 232 -2.58 0.05 -11.68
C LEU A 232 -1.53 0.97 -12.31
N THR A 233 -0.61 1.49 -11.52
CA THR A 233 0.45 2.40 -11.99
C THR A 233 1.80 1.69 -12.12
N GLU A 234 2.01 0.63 -11.34
CA GLU A 234 3.26 -0.11 -11.34
C GLU A 234 3.03 -1.57 -10.96
N LEU A 235 3.77 -2.45 -11.59
CA LEU A 235 3.90 -3.85 -11.20
C LEU A 235 5.37 -4.23 -11.34
N SER A 236 5.97 -4.71 -10.26
CA SER A 236 7.41 -5.00 -10.22
C SER A 236 7.72 -6.11 -9.24
N VAL A 237 8.90 -6.71 -9.39
CA VAL A 237 9.44 -7.66 -8.42
C VAL A 237 10.35 -6.92 -7.44
N GLU A 238 10.08 -7.09 -6.15
CA GLU A 238 10.90 -6.53 -5.06
C GLU A 238 11.35 -7.64 -4.11
N GLY A 239 12.62 -8.03 -4.25
CA GLY A 239 13.16 -9.17 -3.53
C GLY A 239 12.43 -10.45 -3.95
N THR A 240 11.69 -11.06 -3.02
CA THR A 240 10.90 -12.29 -3.25
C THR A 240 9.39 -12.01 -3.29
N HIS A 241 8.99 -10.79 -3.63
CA HIS A 241 7.59 -10.38 -3.70
C HIS A 241 7.28 -9.77 -5.06
N LEU A 242 6.12 -10.15 -5.62
CA LEU A 242 5.50 -9.42 -6.71
C LEU A 242 4.65 -8.30 -6.10
N VAL A 243 4.96 -7.06 -6.47
CA VAL A 243 4.34 -5.86 -5.91
C VAL A 243 3.54 -5.13 -6.97
N ALA A 244 2.26 -4.92 -6.71
CA ALA A 244 1.37 -4.09 -7.50
C ALA A 244 1.09 -2.78 -6.76
N THR A 245 1.29 -1.64 -7.43
CA THR A 245 0.98 -0.30 -6.89
C THR A 245 -0.17 0.31 -7.68
N PHE A 246 -1.15 0.82 -6.97
CA PHE A 246 -2.35 1.47 -7.50
C PHE A 246 -2.46 2.91 -7.01
N ASP A 247 -3.04 3.75 -7.85
CA ASP A 247 -3.43 5.12 -7.51
C ASP A 247 -4.95 5.29 -7.58
N GLY A 248 -5.51 5.97 -6.58
CA GLY A 248 -6.90 6.43 -6.56
C GLY A 248 -7.04 7.86 -6.07
N SER A 249 -6.03 8.69 -6.36
CA SER A 249 -5.92 10.06 -5.86
C SER A 249 -6.99 10.96 -6.48
N GLY A 250 -7.49 11.93 -5.72
CA GLY A 250 -8.50 12.88 -6.16
C GLY A 250 -9.93 12.34 -6.20
N VAL A 251 -10.17 11.11 -5.77
CA VAL A 251 -11.48 10.45 -5.79
C VAL A 251 -12.11 10.44 -4.40
N ALA A 252 -13.45 10.49 -4.35
CA ALA A 252 -14.20 10.37 -3.11
C ALA A 252 -14.36 8.89 -2.72
N LEU A 253 -13.88 8.51 -1.53
CA LEU A 253 -13.91 7.11 -1.04
C LEU A 253 -15.33 6.56 -0.90
N GLY A 254 -16.31 7.43 -0.60
CA GLY A 254 -17.73 7.08 -0.54
C GLY A 254 -18.46 7.17 -1.90
N GLY A 255 -17.78 7.59 -2.96
CA GLY A 255 -18.35 7.78 -4.29
C GLY A 255 -18.62 6.47 -5.04
N GLU A 256 -19.42 6.55 -6.11
CA GLU A 256 -19.81 5.38 -6.91
C GLU A 256 -18.62 4.64 -7.54
N SER A 257 -17.54 5.36 -7.87
CA SER A 257 -16.33 4.77 -8.47
C SER A 257 -15.58 3.81 -7.53
N PHE A 258 -15.79 3.89 -6.21
CA PHE A 258 -15.28 2.89 -5.27
C PHE A 258 -16.25 1.74 -5.03
N GLN A 259 -17.54 1.95 -5.28
CA GLN A 259 -18.59 0.95 -5.11
C GLN A 259 -18.74 0.05 -6.35
N GLN A 260 -18.37 0.56 -7.52
CA GLN A 260 -18.45 -0.15 -8.79
C GLN A 260 -17.07 -0.63 -9.20
N LYS A 261 -17.03 -1.86 -9.73
CA LYS A 261 -15.80 -2.39 -10.32
C LYS A 261 -15.53 -1.77 -11.67
N GLY A 262 -14.26 -1.76 -12.08
CA GLY A 262 -13.89 -1.43 -13.45
C GLY A 262 -14.39 -2.47 -14.46
N VAL A 263 -14.10 -2.23 -15.74
CA VAL A 263 -14.58 -3.08 -16.84
C VAL A 263 -13.41 -3.50 -17.70
N CYS A 264 -13.29 -4.80 -17.94
CA CYS A 264 -12.40 -5.35 -18.95
C CYS A 264 -13.16 -5.49 -20.28
N ALA A 265 -12.58 -4.99 -21.36
CA ALA A 265 -13.12 -5.22 -22.70
C ALA A 265 -13.04 -6.71 -23.03
N ALA A 266 -14.14 -7.26 -23.57
CA ALA A 266 -14.23 -8.65 -24.01
C ALA A 266 -13.57 -8.89 -25.37
#